data_AF-A0A2G4HBU9-F1
#
_entry.id   AF-A0A2G4HBU9-F1
#
_cell.length_a   1.000
_cell.length_b   1.000
_cell.length_c   1.000
_cell.angle_alpha   90.00
_cell.angle_beta   90.00
_cell.angle_gamma   90.00
#
_symmetry.space_group_name_H-M   'P 1'
#
loop_
_entity.id
_entity.type
_entity.pdbx_description
1 polymer ?
#
loop_
_entity_poly.entity_id
_entity_poly.type
_entity_poly.pdbx_seq_one_letter_code
_entity_poly.pdbx_strand_id
1 'polypeptide(L)'
;MNYLLSAVERVRSWTDEEYGQNLGVFLDEQPMLFSWLLRLSEEFEDDVHEQLVRSSMVLREGFRGMGLAIDTISDLVITDVTTEVVEAFEALEAQEEALDLELIEKVARSPFVHAEVRNFLHQELRSGLPKGSAEQHNLMLVIDILIGCFEEAVEQPGTAAKE
;
A
#
# COMPACT_ATOMS: atom_id res chain seq x y z
N MET A 1 -20.04 -3.93 -5.82
CA MET A 1 -18.99 -3.61 -6.80
C MET A 1 -17.67 -3.70 -6.06
N ASN A 2 -16.69 -4.46 -6.55
CA ASN A 2 -15.39 -4.54 -5.90
C ASN A 2 -14.54 -3.35 -6.37
N TYR A 3 -14.53 -2.28 -5.59
CA TYR A 3 -13.90 -1.00 -5.96
C TYR A 3 -12.38 -1.11 -6.12
N LEU A 4 -11.74 -2.01 -5.36
CA LEU A 4 -10.31 -2.25 -5.46
C LEU A 4 -9.96 -2.93 -6.80
N LEU A 5 -10.72 -3.92 -7.23
CA LEU A 5 -10.54 -4.53 -8.56
C LEU A 5 -10.76 -3.50 -9.69
N SER A 6 -11.78 -2.66 -9.58
CA SER A 6 -11.99 -1.59 -10.55
C SER A 6 -10.86 -0.55 -10.55
N ALA A 7 -10.24 -0.30 -9.40
CA ALA A 7 -9.08 0.56 -9.28
C ALA A 7 -7.83 -0.07 -9.92
N VAL A 8 -7.60 -1.37 -9.71
CA VAL A 8 -6.54 -2.13 -10.39
C VAL A 8 -6.70 -2.03 -11.91
N GLU A 9 -7.90 -2.32 -12.44
CA GLU A 9 -8.18 -2.22 -13.87
C GLU A 9 -7.97 -0.81 -14.42
N ARG A 10 -8.39 0.22 -13.66
CA ARG A 10 -8.19 1.62 -14.01
C ARG A 10 -6.71 1.97 -14.12
N VAL A 11 -5.93 1.70 -13.07
CA VAL A 11 -4.50 2.04 -13.03
C VAL A 11 -3.73 1.31 -14.14
N ARG A 12 -4.08 0.05 -14.43
CA ARG A 12 -3.52 -0.72 -15.56
C ARG A 12 -3.83 -0.13 -16.93
N SER A 13 -4.99 0.52 -17.05
CA SER A 13 -5.44 1.09 -18.31
C SER A 13 -4.80 2.44 -18.64
N TRP A 14 -4.12 3.08 -17.68
CA TRP A 14 -3.48 4.36 -17.90
C TRP A 14 -2.35 4.25 -18.92
N THR A 15 -2.39 5.16 -19.89
CA THR A 15 -1.25 5.46 -20.75
C THR A 15 -0.11 6.09 -19.94
N ASP A 16 1.10 6.14 -20.49
CA ASP A 16 2.24 6.79 -19.83
C ASP A 16 1.96 8.26 -19.50
N GLU A 17 1.21 8.97 -20.36
CA GLU A 17 0.80 10.35 -20.14
C GLU A 17 -0.18 10.46 -18.96
N GLU A 18 -1.22 9.64 -18.93
CA GLU A 18 -2.19 9.61 -17.83
C GLU A 18 -1.53 9.19 -16.52
N TYR A 19 -0.62 8.22 -16.55
CA TYR A 19 0.16 7.82 -15.38
C TYR A 19 1.00 8.99 -14.86
N GLY A 20 1.72 9.70 -15.74
CA GLY A 20 2.52 10.87 -15.36
C GLY A 20 1.68 12.00 -14.76
N GLN A 21 0.49 12.25 -15.33
CA GLN A 21 -0.45 13.24 -14.78
C GLN A 21 -0.98 12.80 -13.40
N ASN A 22 -1.41 11.55 -13.26
CA ASN A 22 -1.90 11.02 -11.98
C ASN A 22 -0.80 10.97 -10.92
N LEU A 23 0.44 10.68 -11.31
CA LEU A 23 1.60 10.77 -10.43
C LEU A 23 1.82 12.19 -9.95
N GLY A 24 1.75 13.19 -10.83
CA GLY A 24 1.82 14.60 -10.45
C GLY A 24 0.78 14.98 -9.39
N VAL A 25 -0.47 14.60 -9.62
CA VAL A 25 -1.55 14.86 -8.65
C VAL A 25 -1.31 14.08 -7.34
N PHE A 26 -0.83 12.84 -7.41
CA PHE A 26 -0.51 12.05 -6.23
C PHE A 26 0.61 12.69 -5.38
N LEU A 27 1.63 13.26 -6.01
CA LEU A 27 2.69 14.01 -5.34
C LEU A 27 2.15 15.22 -4.57
N ASP A 28 1.23 15.95 -5.19
CA ASP A 28 0.63 17.13 -4.59
C ASP A 28 -0.29 16.76 -3.41
N GLU A 29 -1.05 15.66 -3.53
CA GLU A 29 -1.97 15.19 -2.50
C GLU A 29 -1.25 14.50 -1.33
N GLN A 30 -0.19 13.74 -1.61
CA GLN A 30 0.46 12.81 -0.69
C GLN A 30 1.99 12.97 -0.65
N PRO A 31 2.52 14.18 -0.37
CA PRO A 31 3.96 14.47 -0.47
C PRO A 31 4.81 13.67 0.53
N MET A 32 4.32 13.46 1.76
CA MET A 32 5.06 12.71 2.79
C MET A 32 5.09 11.21 2.48
N LEU A 33 3.96 10.64 2.05
CA LEU A 33 3.92 9.24 1.61
C LEU A 33 4.83 9.02 0.41
N PHE A 34 4.85 9.94 -0.56
CA PHE A 34 5.77 9.82 -1.69
C PHE A 34 7.23 9.94 -1.26
N SER A 35 7.56 10.83 -0.33
CA SER A 35 8.91 10.91 0.23
C SER A 35 9.31 9.62 0.95
N TRP A 36 8.38 8.96 1.64
CA TRP A 36 8.61 7.64 2.23
C TRP A 36 8.83 6.56 1.17
N LEU A 37 8.00 6.51 0.13
CA LEU A 37 8.18 5.60 -1.02
C LEU A 37 9.56 5.81 -1.67
N LEU A 38 10.01 7.04 -1.88
CA LEU A 38 11.34 7.32 -2.42
C LEU A 38 12.47 6.75 -1.55
N ARG A 39 12.33 6.78 -0.22
CA ARG A 39 13.34 6.17 0.67
C ARG A 39 13.39 4.65 0.54
N LEU A 40 12.26 4.01 0.22
CA LEU A 40 12.22 2.57 -0.03
C LEU A 40 12.94 2.13 -1.30
N SER A 41 13.28 3.05 -2.22
CA SER A 41 14.03 2.67 -3.44
C SER A 41 15.43 2.16 -3.14
N GLU A 42 15.97 2.43 -1.94
CA GLU A 42 17.26 1.91 -1.50
C GLU A 42 17.18 0.42 -1.09
N GLU A 43 15.98 -0.07 -0.76
CA GLU A 43 15.74 -1.41 -0.22
C GLU A 43 15.19 -2.39 -1.27
N PHE A 44 14.63 -1.89 -2.38
CA PHE A 44 13.97 -2.69 -3.41
C PHE A 44 14.50 -2.40 -4.81
N GLU A 45 14.47 -3.40 -5.69
CA GLU A 45 14.78 -3.21 -7.12
C GLU A 45 13.81 -2.20 -7.78
N ASP A 46 14.28 -1.51 -8.82
CA ASP A 46 13.52 -0.47 -9.52
C ASP A 46 12.11 -0.93 -9.95
N ASP A 47 11.96 -2.17 -10.43
CA ASP A 47 10.67 -2.73 -10.85
C ASP A 47 9.72 -2.86 -9.65
N VAL A 48 10.22 -3.33 -8.50
CA VAL A 48 9.44 -3.45 -7.27
C VAL A 48 9.04 -2.07 -6.74
N HIS A 49 9.98 -1.12 -6.74
CA HIS A 49 9.72 0.25 -6.35
C HIS A 49 8.64 0.91 -7.21
N GLU A 50 8.71 0.77 -8.55
CA GLU A 50 7.67 1.27 -9.45
C GLU A 50 6.30 0.66 -9.12
N GLN A 51 6.24 -0.65 -8.87
CA GLN A 51 4.99 -1.31 -8.54
C GLN A 51 4.45 -0.94 -7.15
N LEU A 52 5.29 -0.55 -6.18
CA LEU A 52 4.86 0.02 -4.90
C LEU A 52 4.22 1.40 -5.07
N VAL A 53 4.79 2.25 -5.94
CA VAL A 53 4.19 3.54 -6.31
C VAL A 53 2.84 3.33 -6.99
N ARG A 54 2.76 2.40 -7.96
CA ARG A 54 1.49 2.04 -8.61
C ARG A 54 0.47 1.45 -7.64
N SER A 55 0.90 0.62 -6.70
CA SER A 55 0.03 0.06 -5.65
C SER A 55 -0.58 1.16 -4.79
N SER A 56 0.19 2.20 -4.47
CA SER A 56 -0.33 3.38 -3.75
C SER A 56 -1.40 4.12 -4.55
N MET A 57 -1.26 4.20 -5.88
CA MET A 57 -2.30 4.76 -6.75
C MET A 57 -3.54 3.86 -6.84
N VAL A 58 -3.36 2.53 -6.87
CA VAL A 58 -4.48 1.57 -6.81
C VAL A 58 -5.27 1.75 -5.52
N LEU A 59 -4.60 1.88 -4.38
CA LEU A 59 -5.27 2.13 -3.09
C LEU A 59 -6.04 3.44 -3.12
N ARG A 60 -5.42 4.54 -3.53
CA ARG A 60 -6.06 5.85 -3.72
C ARG A 60 -7.32 5.76 -4.59
N GLU A 61 -7.23 5.13 -5.75
CA GLU A 61 -8.36 4.98 -6.66
C GLU A 61 -9.44 4.04 -6.11
N GLY A 62 -9.06 3.05 -5.30
CA GLY A 62 -9.98 2.16 -4.58
C GLY A 62 -10.86 2.92 -3.59
N PHE A 63 -10.24 3.70 -2.71
CA PHE A 63 -10.96 4.56 -1.74
C PHE A 63 -11.83 5.61 -2.45
N ARG A 64 -11.31 6.26 -3.50
CA ARG A 64 -12.10 7.19 -4.32
C ARG A 64 -13.29 6.52 -4.99
N GLY A 65 -13.13 5.31 -5.49
CA GLY A 65 -14.20 4.51 -6.06
C GLY A 65 -15.33 4.24 -5.06
N MET A 66 -14.98 4.10 -3.77
CA MET A 66 -15.92 3.96 -2.66
C MET A 66 -16.59 5.28 -2.25
N GLY A 67 -16.15 6.41 -2.80
CA GLY A 67 -16.60 7.75 -2.39
C GLY A 67 -16.00 8.22 -1.07
N LEU A 68 -14.89 7.62 -0.64
CA LEU A 68 -14.15 8.02 0.56
C LEU A 68 -13.11 9.09 0.19
N ALA A 69 -13.12 10.20 0.90
CA ALA A 69 -12.08 11.21 0.83
C ALA A 69 -10.86 10.73 1.66
N ILE A 70 -9.68 10.89 1.08
CA ILE A 70 -8.41 10.57 1.73
C ILE A 70 -7.72 11.90 1.99
N ASP A 71 -7.49 12.20 3.25
CA ASP A 71 -6.69 13.35 3.67
C ASP A 71 -5.21 13.16 3.32
N THR A 72 -4.42 14.23 3.41
CA THR A 72 -2.97 14.11 3.26
C THR A 72 -2.39 13.25 4.37
N ILE A 73 -1.79 12.12 3.99
CA ILE A 73 -1.07 11.20 4.87
C ILE A 73 0.14 11.93 5.44
N SER A 74 0.17 12.08 6.77
CA SER A 74 1.24 12.78 7.48
C SER A 74 2.38 11.85 7.87
N ASP A 75 3.56 12.40 8.18
CA ASP A 75 4.67 11.63 8.75
C ASP A 75 4.29 10.90 10.04
N LEU A 76 3.39 11.48 10.85
CA LEU A 76 2.90 10.84 12.07
C LEU A 76 2.12 9.56 11.74
N VAL A 77 1.18 9.62 10.79
CA VAL A 77 0.42 8.46 10.33
C VAL A 77 1.37 7.37 9.80
N ILE A 78 2.34 7.75 8.96
CA ILE A 78 3.31 6.79 8.43
C ILE A 78 4.11 6.13 9.56
N THR A 79 4.55 6.92 10.54
CA THR A 79 5.33 6.41 11.68
C THR A 79 4.51 5.46 12.53
N ASP A 80 3.31 5.87 12.94
CA ASP A 80 2.43 5.10 13.81
C ASP A 80 2.02 3.78 13.14
N VAL A 81 1.58 3.83 11.88
CA VAL A 81 1.22 2.63 11.10
C VAL A 81 2.43 1.71 10.91
N THR A 82 3.61 2.27 10.61
CA THR A 82 4.83 1.46 10.47
C THR A 82 5.14 0.72 11.76
N THR A 83 5.07 1.40 12.91
CA THR A 83 5.29 0.78 14.21
C THR A 83 4.27 -0.32 14.49
N GLU A 84 2.97 -0.06 14.29
CA GLU A 84 1.92 -1.05 14.51
C GLU A 84 2.09 -2.31 13.65
N VAL A 85 2.41 -2.14 12.36
CA VAL A 85 2.60 -3.27 11.44
C VAL A 85 3.86 -4.06 11.81
N VAL A 86 4.97 -3.38 12.13
CA VAL A 86 6.21 -4.06 12.54
C VAL A 86 6.00 -4.84 13.84
N GLU A 87 5.33 -4.25 14.84
CA GLU A 87 5.03 -4.94 16.10
C GLU A 87 4.12 -6.17 15.89
N ALA A 88 3.11 -6.06 15.02
CA ALA A 88 2.25 -7.20 14.67
C ALA A 88 3.04 -8.33 13.99
N PHE A 89 3.99 -7.96 13.12
CA PHE A 89 4.83 -8.89 12.41
C PHE A 89 5.84 -9.58 13.33
N GLU A 90 6.53 -8.84 14.19
CA GLU A 90 7.45 -9.38 15.20
C GLU A 90 6.72 -10.33 16.18
N ALA A 91 5.50 -9.98 16.58
CA ALA A 91 4.67 -10.83 17.42
C ALA A 91 4.30 -12.16 16.72
N LEU A 92 4.11 -12.14 15.40
CA LEU A 92 3.86 -13.33 14.60
C LEU A 92 5.13 -14.19 14.47
N GLU A 93 6.28 -13.59 14.16
CA GLU A 93 7.58 -14.27 14.10
C GLU A 93 7.92 -14.98 15.42
N ALA A 94 7.59 -14.37 16.56
CA ALA A 94 7.84 -14.96 17.87
C ALA A 94 6.99 -16.21 18.17
N GLN A 95 5.87 -16.39 17.49
CA GLN A 95 4.92 -17.48 17.72
C GLN A 95 5.10 -18.65 16.76
N GLU A 96 5.79 -18.44 15.63
CA GLU A 96 5.73 -19.32 14.47
C GLU A 96 7.13 -19.76 14.04
N GLU A 97 7.30 -21.06 13.76
CA GLU A 97 8.60 -21.63 13.39
C GLU A 97 9.04 -21.22 11.98
N ALA A 98 8.08 -20.87 11.11
CA ALA A 98 8.32 -20.31 9.79
C ALA A 98 7.15 -19.42 9.38
N LEU A 99 7.46 -18.20 8.91
CA LEU A 99 6.47 -17.31 8.32
C LEU A 99 6.23 -17.66 6.85
N ASP A 100 5.00 -18.05 6.54
CA ASP A 100 4.50 -18.11 5.16
C ASP A 100 3.58 -16.92 4.83
N LEU A 101 3.33 -16.72 3.53
CA LEU A 101 2.52 -15.61 3.04
C LEU A 101 1.06 -15.69 3.45
N GLU A 102 0.54 -16.89 3.65
CA GLU A 102 -0.86 -17.09 4.02
C GLU A 102 -1.08 -16.62 5.46
N LEU A 103 -0.10 -16.83 6.33
CA LEU A 103 -0.13 -16.37 7.70
C LEU A 103 0.00 -14.85 7.81
N ILE A 104 0.92 -14.25 7.04
CA ILE A 104 1.08 -12.79 6.96
C ILE A 104 -0.22 -12.13 6.49
N GLU A 105 -0.85 -12.67 5.45
CA GLU A 105 -2.12 -12.17 4.93
C GLU A 105 -3.23 -12.22 6.00
N LYS A 106 -3.28 -13.27 6.82
CA LYS A 106 -4.30 -13.42 7.87
C LYS A 106 -4.18 -12.41 9.00
N VAL A 107 -2.96 -11.97 9.31
CA VAL A 107 -2.70 -11.00 10.38
C VAL A 107 -2.61 -9.56 9.88
N ALA A 108 -2.52 -9.37 8.57
CA ALA A 108 -2.54 -8.05 7.94
C ALA A 108 -3.77 -7.25 8.40
N ARG A 109 -3.62 -5.92 8.49
CA ARG A 109 -4.70 -5.02 8.94
C ARG A 109 -5.97 -5.19 8.12
N SER A 110 -5.80 -5.41 6.81
CA SER A 110 -6.88 -5.60 5.86
C SER A 110 -6.59 -6.81 4.96
N PRO A 111 -6.87 -8.06 5.42
CA PRO A 111 -6.46 -9.28 4.72
C PRO A 111 -6.91 -9.33 3.26
N PHE A 112 -8.13 -8.86 2.99
CA PHE A 112 -8.67 -8.82 1.64
C PHE A 112 -7.92 -7.83 0.74
N VAL A 113 -7.70 -6.60 1.21
CA VAL A 113 -6.98 -5.58 0.42
C VAL A 113 -5.53 -6.01 0.22
N HIS A 114 -4.90 -6.60 1.25
CA HIS A 114 -3.56 -7.15 1.19
C HIS A 114 -3.42 -8.23 0.11
N ALA A 115 -4.33 -9.21 0.11
CA ALA A 115 -4.36 -10.27 -0.89
C ALA A 115 -4.50 -9.73 -2.33
N GLU A 116 -5.37 -8.75 -2.53
CA GLU A 116 -5.61 -8.14 -3.84
C GLU A 116 -4.41 -7.31 -4.33
N VAL A 117 -3.78 -6.52 -3.45
CA VAL A 117 -2.56 -5.78 -3.79
C VAL A 117 -1.39 -6.73 -4.05
N ARG A 118 -1.25 -7.80 -3.27
CA ARG A 118 -0.26 -8.86 -3.54
C ARG A 118 -0.50 -9.51 -4.90
N ASN A 119 -1.76 -9.80 -5.25
CA ASN A 119 -2.12 -10.37 -6.55
C ASN A 119 -1.81 -9.40 -7.69
N PHE A 120 -2.04 -8.10 -7.50
CA PHE A 120 -1.61 -7.05 -8.42
C PHE A 120 -0.10 -7.10 -8.64
N LEU A 121 0.70 -7.01 -7.57
CA LEU A 121 2.17 -7.08 -7.66
C LEU A 121 2.65 -8.36 -8.33
N HIS A 122 2.07 -9.51 -8.00
CA HIS A 122 2.42 -10.78 -8.62
C HIS A 122 2.22 -10.79 -10.14
N GLN A 123 1.25 -10.03 -10.64
CA GLN A 123 0.94 -9.93 -12.07
C GLN A 123 1.78 -8.86 -12.78
N GLU A 124 2.13 -7.76 -12.10
CA GLU A 124 2.88 -6.65 -12.71
C GLU A 124 4.39 -6.81 -12.66
N LEU A 125 4.92 -7.47 -11.62
CA LEU A 125 6.37 -7.66 -11.49
C LEU A 125 6.91 -8.56 -12.59
N ARG A 126 7.94 -8.09 -13.31
CA ARG A 126 8.52 -8.80 -14.46
C ARG A 126 9.11 -10.15 -14.07
N SER A 127 9.67 -10.22 -12.87
CA SER A 127 10.28 -11.43 -12.29
C SER A 127 9.30 -12.23 -11.42
N GLY A 128 8.05 -11.77 -11.29
CA GLY A 128 7.13 -12.19 -10.24
C GLY A 128 7.52 -11.63 -8.86
N LEU A 129 6.81 -12.07 -7.81
CA LEU A 129 7.16 -11.69 -6.43
C LEU A 129 8.60 -12.14 -6.09
N PRO A 130 9.33 -11.34 -5.29
CA PRO A 130 10.67 -11.70 -4.81
C PRO A 130 10.72 -13.12 -4.25
N LYS A 131 11.84 -13.81 -4.50
CA LYS A 131 12.05 -15.21 -4.13
C LYS A 131 13.00 -15.29 -2.95
N GLY A 132 12.46 -15.64 -1.78
CA GLY A 132 13.21 -15.73 -0.53
C GLY A 132 12.36 -15.15 0.60
N SER A 133 12.47 -15.70 1.81
CA SER A 133 11.61 -15.31 2.92
C SER A 133 11.74 -13.81 3.23
N ALA A 134 12.94 -13.32 3.50
CA ALA A 134 13.13 -11.95 4.01
C ALA A 134 12.67 -10.83 3.05
N GLU A 135 13.07 -10.86 1.77
CA GLU A 135 12.69 -9.80 0.82
C GLU A 135 11.19 -9.83 0.51
N GLN A 136 10.61 -11.03 0.40
CA GLN A 136 9.18 -11.20 0.20
C GLN A 136 8.39 -10.74 1.43
N HIS A 137 8.88 -11.05 2.64
CA HIS A 137 8.32 -10.60 3.91
C HIS A 137 8.34 -9.07 4.03
N ASN A 138 9.48 -8.44 3.75
CA ASN A 138 9.61 -6.99 3.73
C ASN A 138 8.62 -6.34 2.76
N LEU A 139 8.46 -6.92 1.57
CA LEU A 139 7.47 -6.44 0.61
C LEU A 139 6.04 -6.55 1.15
N MET A 140 5.67 -7.67 1.79
CA MET A 140 4.34 -7.85 2.39
C MET A 140 4.08 -6.87 3.54
N LEU A 141 5.12 -6.56 4.32
CA LEU A 141 5.07 -5.60 5.41
C LEU A 141 4.84 -4.18 4.87
N VAL A 142 5.59 -3.78 3.83
CA VAL A 142 5.40 -2.48 3.16
C VAL A 142 4.01 -2.33 2.57
N ILE A 143 3.43 -3.40 1.99
CA ILE A 143 2.04 -3.38 1.50
C ILE A 143 1.06 -3.09 2.64
N ASP A 144 1.22 -3.75 3.79
CA ASP A 144 0.31 -3.55 4.92
C ASP A 144 0.46 -2.14 5.52
N ILE A 145 1.68 -1.57 5.53
CA ILE A 145 1.90 -0.17 5.88
C ILE A 145 1.18 0.77 4.92
N LEU A 146 1.29 0.55 3.60
CA LEU A 146 0.60 1.37 2.61
C LEU A 146 -0.91 1.35 2.84
N ILE A 147 -1.48 0.16 3.03
CA ILE A 147 -2.91 -0.02 3.32
C ILE A 147 -3.29 0.75 4.59
N GLY A 148 -2.56 0.55 5.69
CA GLY A 148 -2.83 1.23 6.96
C GLY A 148 -2.75 2.76 6.84
N CYS A 149 -1.76 3.29 6.11
CA CYS A 149 -1.64 4.73 5.88
C CYS A 149 -2.87 5.31 5.17
N PHE A 150 -3.37 4.62 4.15
CA PHE A 150 -4.59 5.07 3.46
C PHE A 150 -5.84 4.91 4.35
N GLU A 151 -5.95 3.82 5.11
CA GLU A 151 -7.08 3.57 6.02
C GLU A 151 -7.17 4.64 7.13
N GLU A 152 -6.04 4.99 7.76
CA GLU A 152 -5.99 6.02 8.79
C GLU A 152 -6.25 7.43 8.24
N ALA A 153 -5.93 7.67 6.96
CA ALA A 153 -6.17 8.94 6.30
C ALA A 153 -7.58 9.08 5.70
N VAL A 154 -8.46 8.08 5.84
CA VAL A 154 -9.85 8.23 5.40
C VAL A 154 -10.59 9.21 6.32
N GLU A 155 -11.19 10.25 5.73
CA GLU A 155 -12.10 11.13 6.47
C GLU A 155 -13.27 10.33 7.05
N GLN A 156 -13.37 10.28 8.39
CA GLN A 156 -14.51 9.64 9.03
C GLN A 156 -15.75 10.54 8.95
N PRO A 157 -16.90 10.03 8.50
CA PRO A 157 -18.14 10.80 8.50
C PRO A 157 -18.57 11.10 9.94
N GLY A 158 -18.32 12.34 10.39
CA GLY A 158 -18.66 12.82 11.73
C GLY A 158 -17.60 13.68 12.43
N THR A 159 -16.38 13.69 11.91
CA THR A 159 -15.26 14.52 12.41
C THR A 159 -15.10 15.84 11.65
N ALA A 160 -16.20 16.35 11.07
CA ALA A 160 -16.25 17.75 10.66
C ALA A 160 -15.93 18.60 11.89
N ALA A 161 -14.72 19.15 11.90
CA ALA A 161 -14.25 20.06 12.92
C ALA A 161 -15.31 21.16 13.07
N LYS A 162 -15.83 21.30 14.28
CA LYS A 162 -16.55 22.50 14.68
C LYS A 162 -15.52 23.64 14.63
N GLU A 163 -15.57 24.42 13.57
CA GLU A 163 -15.11 25.82 13.58
C GLU A 163 -16.27 26.75 13.96
#